data_AF-A0A2G8HRH2-F1
#
_entry.id   AF-A0A2G8HRH2-F1
#
_cell.length_a   1.000
_cell.length_b   1.000
_cell.length_c   1.000
_cell.angle_alpha   90.00
_cell.angle_beta   90.00
_cell.angle_gamma   90.00
#
_symmetry.space_group_name_H-M   'P 1'
#
loop_
_entity.id
_entity.type
_entity.pdbx_description
1 polymer ?
#
loop_
_entity_poly.entity_id
_entity_poly.type
_entity_poly.pdbx_seq_one_letter_code
_entity_poly.pdbx_strand_id
1 'polypeptide(L)' 'MDIVFFVIRYTPFWSIPVIFIAGYFTYTYWIKDIRIVSAVFSFVGLLALLLLLYWIVVGGPDASVQQILQFSQ' A
#
# COMPACT_ATOMS: atom_id res chain seq x y z
N MET A 1 -6.53 15.88 -9.60
CA MET A 1 -6.48 15.90 -8.12
C MET A 1 -7.46 14.88 -7.52
N ASP A 2 -8.67 14.70 -8.07
CA ASP A 2 -9.67 13.78 -7.52
C ASP A 2 -9.24 12.30 -7.42
N ILE A 3 -8.54 11.78 -8.43
CA ILE A 3 -8.10 10.37 -8.42
C ILE A 3 -7.06 10.10 -7.33
N VAL A 4 -6.16 11.06 -7.08
CA VAL A 4 -5.11 10.93 -6.06
C VAL A 4 -5.76 10.93 -4.68
N PHE A 5 -6.71 11.83 -4.44
CA PHE A 5 -7.49 11.86 -3.20
C PHE A 5 -8.33 10.61 -3.00
N PHE A 6 -8.93 10.06 -4.06
CA PHE A 6 -9.62 8.79 -4.01
C PHE A 6 -8.68 7.67 -3.56
N VAL A 7 -7.51 7.54 -4.19
CA VAL A 7 -6.53 6.49 -3.85
C VAL A 7 -6.07 6.60 -2.39
N ILE A 8 -5.78 7.81 -1.91
CA ILE A 8 -5.36 8.05 -0.51
C ILE A 8 -6.50 7.75 0.46
N ARG A 9 -7.69 8.33 0.22
CA ARG A 9 -8.86 8.20 1.09
C ARG A 9 -9.24 6.74 1.27
N TYR A 10 -9.21 5.97 0.18
CA TYR A 10 -9.58 4.56 0.16
C TYR A 10 -8.36 3.63 0.23
N THR A 11 -7.26 4.06 0.86
CA THR A 11 -6.05 3.24 1.03
C THR A 11 -6.36 1.84 1.54
N PRO A 12 -7.14 1.64 2.62
CA PRO A 12 -7.43 0.29 3.13
C PRO A 12 -8.15 -0.62 2.14
N PHE A 13 -8.99 -0.05 1.25
CA PHE A 13 -9.78 -0.81 0.29
C PHE A 13 -8.88 -1.55 -0.71
N TRP A 14 -7.82 -0.92 -1.20
CA TRP A 14 -6.94 -1.54 -2.19
C TRP A 14 -5.65 -2.10 -1.56
N SER A 15 -5.14 -1.50 -0.47
CA SER A 15 -3.87 -1.95 0.13
C SER A 15 -3.98 -3.31 0.81
N ILE A 16 -5.10 -3.57 1.51
CA ILE A 16 -5.31 -4.85 2.20
C ILE A 16 -5.32 -6.04 1.21
N PRO A 17 -6.12 -6.01 0.12
CA PRO A 17 -6.05 -7.05 -0.91
C PRO A 17 -4.64 -7.20 -1.51
N VAL A 18 -3.96 -6.08 -1.80
CA VAL A 18 -2.61 -6.11 -2.36
C VAL A 18 -1.62 -6.78 -1.41
N ILE A 19 -1.70 -6.52 -0.10
CA ILE A 19 -0.84 -7.18 0.91
C ILE A 19 -1.02 -8.70 0.88
N PHE A 20 -2.25 -9.19 0.84
CA PHE A 20 -2.52 -10.64 0.82
C PHE A 20 -2.04 -11.29 -0.49
N ILE A 21 -2.35 -10.67 -1.64
CA ILE A 21 -1.95 -11.17 -2.94
C ILE A 21 -0.42 -11.17 -3.06
N ALA A 22 0.22 -10.06 -2.71
CA ALA A 22 1.67 -9.92 -2.76
C ALA A 22 2.37 -10.87 -1.78
N GLY A 23 1.81 -11.07 -0.58
CA GLY A 23 2.32 -12.04 0.40
C GLY A 23 2.28 -13.47 -0.13
N TYR A 24 1.17 -13.88 -0.73
CA TYR A 24 1.02 -15.20 -1.33
C TYR A 24 2.05 -15.46 -2.44
N PHE A 25 2.22 -14.51 -3.37
CA PHE A 25 3.20 -14.65 -4.45
C PHE A 25 4.64 -14.56 -3.96
N THR A 26 4.92 -13.67 -3.00
CA THR A 26 6.23 -13.58 -2.34
C THR A 26 6.65 -14.94 -1.80
N TYR A 27 5.78 -15.56 -1.00
CA TYR A 27 6.02 -16.88 -0.41
C TYR A 27 6.20 -17.97 -1.48
N THR A 28 5.32 -17.99 -2.48
CA THR A 28 5.35 -18.99 -3.56
C THR A 28 6.66 -18.92 -4.36
N TYR A 29 7.07 -17.73 -4.79
CA TYR A 29 8.29 -17.55 -5.58
C TYR A 29 9.56 -17.66 -4.73
N TRP A 30 9.48 -17.39 -3.43
CA TRP A 30 10.58 -17.63 -2.49
C TRP A 30 10.90 -19.12 -2.40
N ILE A 31 9.89 -19.98 -2.24
CA ILE A 31 10.07 -21.44 -2.15
C ILE A 31 10.59 -22.01 -3.46
N LYS A 32 10.17 -21.45 -4.59
CA LYS A 32 10.66 -21.84 -5.93
C LYS A 32 12.05 -21.30 -6.26
N ASP A 33 12.69 -20.59 -5.33
CA ASP A 33 14.01 -19.97 -5.49
C ASP A 33 14.09 -18.93 -6.64
N ILE A 34 12.94 -18.42 -7.10
CA ILE A 34 12.85 -17.35 -8.09
C ILE A 34 12.89 -15.99 -7.35
N ARG A 35 14.08 -15.66 -6.84
CA ARG A 35 14.30 -14.55 -5.90
C ARG A 35 13.90 -13.19 -6.44
N ILE A 36 14.16 -12.92 -7.71
CA ILE A 36 13.82 -11.63 -8.34
C ILE A 36 12.32 -11.37 -8.28
N VAL A 37 11.51 -12.37 -8.65
CA VAL A 37 10.05 -12.24 -8.64
C VAL A 37 9.53 -12.15 -7.21
N SER A 38 10.06 -12.96 -6.29
CA SER A 38 9.73 -12.88 -4.87
C SER A 38 10.03 -11.49 -4.29
N ALA A 39 11.17 -10.89 -4.64
CA ALA A 39 11.55 -9.55 -4.20
C ALA A 39 10.63 -8.45 -4.73
N VAL A 40 10.18 -8.55 -5.99
CA VAL A 40 9.21 -7.60 -6.57
C VAL A 40 7.89 -7.65 -5.80
N PHE A 41 7.34 -8.83 -5.56
CA PHE A 41 6.10 -8.95 -4.76
C PHE A 41 6.32 -8.52 -3.31
N SER A 42 7.48 -8.80 -2.72
CA SER A 42 7.82 -8.36 -1.36
C SER A 42 7.81 -6.85 -1.26
N PHE A 43 8.41 -6.16 -2.23
CA PHE A 43 8.46 -4.71 -2.30
C PHE A 43 7.05 -4.10 -2.45
N VAL A 44 6.22 -4.65 -3.33
CA VAL A 44 4.83 -4.20 -3.52
C VAL A 44 4.00 -4.39 -2.26
N GLY A 45 4.11 -5.54 -1.60
CA GLY A 45 3.41 -5.81 -0.34
C GLY A 45 3.86 -4.88 0.79
N LEU A 46 5.17 -4.62 0.88
CA LEU A 46 5.73 -3.68 1.87
C LEU A 46 5.27 -2.25 1.61
N LEU A 47 5.23 -1.80 0.36
CA LEU A 47 4.73 -0.47 0.01
C LEU A 47 3.24 -0.31 0.35
N ALA A 48 2.42 -1.33 0.06
CA ALA A 48 1.01 -1.33 0.44
C ALA A 48 0.82 -1.33 1.97
N LEU A 49 1.65 -2.07 2.71
CA LEU A 49 1.67 -2.06 4.17
C LEU A 49 2.03 -0.68 4.73
N LEU A 50 3.08 -0.05 4.21
CA LEU A 50 3.50 1.28 4.66
C LEU A 50 2.42 2.34 4.43
N LEU A 51 1.73 2.29 3.28
CA LEU A 51 0.62 3.20 2.99
C LEU A 51 -0.59 2.95 3.90
N LEU A 52 -0.89 1.68 4.22
CA LEU A 52 -1.92 1.34 5.19
C LEU A 52 -1.56 1.87 6.59
N LEU A 53 -0.31 1.67 7.04
CA LEU A 53 0.16 2.17 8.33
C LEU A 53 0.10 3.70 8.39
N TYR A 54 0.54 4.39 7.33
CA TYR A 54 0.39 5.83 7.21
C TYR A 54 -1.06 6.26 7.40
N TRP A 55 -2.00 5.64 6.68
CA TRP A 55 -3.42 5.97 6.77
C TRP A 55 -3.99 5.77 8.19
N ILE A 56 -3.57 4.70 8.87
CA ILE A 56 -3.96 4.42 10.26
C ILE A 56 -3.39 5.47 11.21
N VAL A 57 -2.10 5.81 11.09
CA VAL A 57 -1.41 6.78 11.96
C VAL A 57 -2.02 8.18 11.82
N VAL A 58 -2.41 8.57 10.60
CA VAL A 58 -3.03 9.88 10.36
C VAL A 58 -4.48 9.96 10.86
N GLY A 59 -5.11 8.84 11.19
CA GLY A 59 -6.44 8.82 11.80
C GLY A 59 -7.59 8.78 10.79
N GLY A 60 -7.35 8.27 9.58
CA GLY A 60 -8.41 7.89 8.65
C GLY A 60 -8.55 8.74 7.38
N PRO A 61 -9.72 8.67 6.72
CA PRO A 61 -9.88 9.04 5.31
C PRO A 61 -9.82 10.55 5.03
N ASP A 62 -10.29 11.38 5.96
CA ASP A 62 -10.33 12.84 5.75
C ASP A 62 -9.01 13.49 6.15
N ALA A 63 -8.42 13.08 7.27
CA ALA A 63 -7.14 13.57 7.76
C ALA A 63 -5.99 13.24 6.79
N SER A 64 -5.99 12.04 6.20
CA SER A 64 -4.97 11.61 5.23
C SER A 64 -4.96 12.46 3.96
N VAL A 65 -6.14 12.88 3.50
CA VAL A 65 -6.25 13.79 2.35
C VAL A 65 -5.86 15.22 2.72
N GLN A 66 -6.27 15.70 3.89
CA GLN A 66 -5.96 17.06 4.36
C GLN A 66 -4.47 17.31 4.53
N GLN A 67 -3.69 16.35 5.04
CA GLN A 67 -2.23 16.50 5.16
C GLN A 67 -1.55 16.67 3.79
N ILE A 68 -2.01 15.94 2.79
CA ILE A 68 -1.45 16.02 1.44
C ILE A 68 -1.85 17.33 0.75
N LEU A 69 -3.05 17.84 1.05
CA LEU A 69 -3.47 19.18 0.62
C LEU A 69 -2.61 20.28 1.26
N GLN A 70 -2.32 20.19 2.57
CA GLN A 70 -1.47 21.15 3.28
C GLN A 70 -0.02 21.14 2.76
N PHE A 71 0.50 19.98 2.34
CA PHE A 71 1.84 19.87 1.76
C PHE A 71 1.92 20.41 0.32
N SER A 72 0.77 20.53 -0.37
CA SER A 72 0.66 21.02 -1.75
C SER A 72 0.41 22.54 -1.85
N GLN A 73 0.16 23.22 -0.73
CA GLN A 73 0.02 24.68 -0.62
C GLN A 73 1.35 25.31 -0.24
#